data_AF-A0A7N0UWU5-F1
#
_entry.id   AF-A0A7N0UWU5-F1
#
_cell.length_a   1.000
_cell.length_b   1.000
_cell.length_c   1.000
_cell.angle_alpha   90.00
_cell.angle_beta   90.00
_cell.angle_gamma   90.00
#
_symmetry.space_group_name_H-M   'P 1'
#
loop_
_entity.id
_entity.type
_entity.pdbx_description
1 polymer ?
#
loop_
_entity_poly.entity_id
_entity_poly.type
_entity_poly.pdbx_seq_one_letter_code
_entity_poly.pdbx_strand_id
1 'polypeptide(L)' 'MLDMCMMAYTNGGKERTLVEWKDILDRSGFASHSIKPIPSEFRSVIVAYP' A
#
# COMPACT_ATOMS: atom_id res chain seq x y z
N MET A 1 -9.04 -1.53 -11.61
CA MET A 1 -10.12 -2.52 -11.35
C MET A 1 -9.96 -3.22 -9.99
N LEU A 2 -8.73 -3.61 -9.60
CA LEU A 2 -8.50 -4.33 -8.33
C LEU A 2 -9.11 -3.65 -7.10
N ASP A 3 -9.07 -2.32 -6.99
CA ASP A 3 -9.68 -1.60 -5.86
C ASP A 3 -11.20 -1.85 -5.71
N MET A 4 -11.95 -1.83 -6.82
CA MET A 4 -13.38 -2.18 -6.82
C MET A 4 -13.59 -3.68 -6.51
N CYS A 5 -12.69 -4.55 -6.97
CA CYS A 5 -12.73 -5.98 -6.64
C CYS A 5 -12.52 -6.20 -5.13
N MET A 6 -11.62 -5.45 -4.49
CA MET A 6 -11.42 -5.54 -3.04
C MET A 6 -12.70 -5.18 -2.29
N MET A 7 -13.41 -4.13 -2.71
CA MET A 7 -14.69 -3.77 -2.11
C MET A 7 -15.77 -4.85 -2.29
N ALA A 8 -15.85 -5.47 -3.48
CA ALA A 8 -16.89 -6.44 -3.80
C ALA A 8 -16.65 -7.85 -3.23
N TYR A 9 -15.39 -8.29 -3.17
CA TYR A 9 -15.04 -9.68 -2.82
C TYR A 9 -14.47 -9.85 -1.41
N THR A 10 -14.17 -8.77 -0.71
CA THR A 10 -13.69 -8.82 0.69
C THR A 10 -14.63 -8.08 1.61
N ASN A 11 -14.49 -8.25 2.94
CA ASN A 11 -15.34 -7.58 3.92
C ASN A 11 -14.94 -6.10 4.12
N GLY A 12 -15.13 -5.27 3.08
CA GLY A 12 -14.81 -3.84 3.10
C GLY A 12 -13.32 -3.51 2.87
N GLY A 13 -12.57 -4.40 2.22
CA GLY A 13 -11.19 -4.12 1.83
C GLY A 13 -11.08 -3.06 0.74
N LYS A 14 -9.90 -2.45 0.64
CA LYS A 14 -9.55 -1.37 -0.29
C LYS A 14 -8.05 -1.44 -0.61
N GLU A 15 -7.66 -1.10 -1.82
CA GLU A 15 -6.27 -0.81 -2.17
C GLU A 15 -5.87 0.59 -1.70
N ARG A 16 -4.83 0.68 -0.86
CA ARG A 16 -4.34 1.98 -0.35
C ARG A 16 -3.52 2.72 -1.40
N THR A 17 -3.73 4.03 -1.46
CA THR A 17 -2.93 4.96 -2.26
C THR A 17 -1.55 5.18 -1.65
N LEU A 18 -0.61 5.73 -2.43
CA LEU A 18 0.73 6.08 -1.95
C LEU A 18 0.68 7.11 -0.80
N VAL A 19 -0.29 8.02 -0.81
CA VAL A 19 -0.47 9.03 0.24
C VAL A 19 -0.93 8.39 1.54
N GLU A 20 -1.90 7.46 1.48
CA GLU A 20 -2.37 6.71 2.66
C GLU A 20 -1.27 5.81 3.23
N TRP A 21 -0.45 5.19 2.39
CA TRP A 21 0.71 4.42 2.84
C TRP A 21 1.76 5.29 3.53
N LYS A 22 2.11 6.43 2.94
CA LYS A 22 3.03 7.39 3.54
C LYS A 22 2.55 7.83 4.92
N ASP A 23 1.29 8.24 5.04
CA ASP A 23 0.71 8.71 6.31
C ASP A 23 0.68 7.62 7.40
N ILE A 24 0.44 6.35 7.05
CA ILE A 24 0.50 5.25 8.02
C ILE A 24 1.95 4.97 8.46
N LEU A 25 2.90 4.98 7.53
CA LEU A 25 4.31 4.71 7.83
C LEU A 25 4.92 5.82 8.69
N ASP A 26 4.64 7.09 8.34
CA ASP A 26 5.10 8.26 9.08
C ASP A 26 4.53 8.26 10.51
N ARG A 27 3.23 7.96 10.69
CA ARG A 27 2.60 7.87 12.02
C ARG A 27 3.05 6.65 12.83
N SER A 28 3.54 5.61 12.18
CA SER A 28 4.05 4.41 12.84
C SER A 28 5.49 4.58 13.35
N GLY A 29 6.14 5.71 13.04
CA GLY A 29 7.46 6.05 13.55
C GLY A 29 8.63 5.45 12.76
N PHE A 30 8.41 4.97 11.54
CA PHE A 30 9.50 4.55 10.66
C PHE A 30 10.31 5.78 10.20
N ALA A 31 11.63 5.73 10.30
CA ALA A 31 12.51 6.81 9.84
C ALA A 31 12.42 7.05 8.32
N SER A 32 12.22 6.01 7.52
CA SER A 32 12.05 6.13 6.07
C SER A 32 11.36 4.91 5.45
N HIS A 33 10.90 5.05 4.20
CA HIS A 33 10.34 3.95 3.43
C HIS A 33 10.63 4.08 1.94
N SER A 34 10.62 2.96 1.23
CA SER A 34 10.67 2.90 -0.23
C SER A 34 9.55 2.01 -0.76
N ILE A 35 9.02 2.35 -1.94
CA ILE A 35 7.95 1.61 -2.60
C ILE A 35 8.49 1.20 -3.97
N LYS A 36 8.55 -0.10 -4.22
CA LYS A 36 9.08 -0.69 -5.45
C LYS A 36 7.96 -1.40 -6.21
N PRO A 37 7.64 -1.00 -7.45
CA PRO A 37 6.66 -1.73 -8.25
C PRO A 37 7.19 -3.13 -8.58
N ILE A 38 6.31 -4.13 -8.57
CA ILE A 38 6.63 -5.46 -9.06
C ILE A 38 6.41 -5.45 -10.58
N PRO A 39 7.43 -5.76 -11.41
CA PRO A 39 7.26 -5.80 -12.85
C PRO A 39 6.14 -6.73 -13.28
N SER A 40 5.34 -6.31 -14.26
CA SER A 40 4.22 -7.11 -14.81
C SER A 40 3.08 -7.41 -13.83
N GLU A 41 3.04 -6.77 -12.66
CA GLU A 41 1.95 -6.90 -11.69
C GLU A 41 1.40 -5.53 -11.26
N PHE A 42 0.14 -5.50 -10.84
CA PHE A 42 -0.49 -4.30 -10.24
C PHE A 42 -0.21 -4.20 -8.72
N ARG A 43 0.97 -4.65 -8.28
CA ARG A 43 1.37 -4.71 -6.86
C ARG A 43 2.72 -4.05 -6.65
N SER A 44 2.97 -3.63 -5.41
CA SER A 44 4.24 -3.02 -5.00
C SER A 44 4.73 -3.63 -3.70
N VAL A 45 6.05 -3.67 -3.53
CA VAL A 45 6.70 -4.00 -2.26
C VAL A 45 7.03 -2.70 -1.54
N ILE A 46 6.60 -2.62 -0.29
CA ILE A 46 6.94 -1.51 0.62
C ILE A 46 8.04 -2.00 1.56
N VAL A 47 9.17 -1.29 1.59
CA VAL A 47 10.26 -1.53 2.54
C VAL A 47 10.32 -0.35 3.49
N ALA A 48 10.06 -0.59 4.78
CA ALA A 48 10.08 0.42 5.82
C ALA A 48 11.31 0.20 6.73
N TYR A 49 11.97 1.29 7.10
CA TYR A 49 13.19 1.30 7.91
C TYR A 49 12.87 1.92 9.28
N PRO A 50 13.27 1.29 10.41
CA PRO A 50 13.09 1.85 11.75
C PRO A 50 13.65 3.27 11.86
#